data_AF-A0AA96U9U3-F1
#
_entry.id   AF-A0AA96U9U3-F1
#
_cell.length_a   1.000
_cell.length_b   1.000
_cell.length_c   1.000
_cell.angle_alpha   90.00
_cell.angle_beta   90.00
_cell.angle_gamma   90.00
#
_symmetry.space_group_name_H-M   'P 1'
#
loop_
_entity.id
_entity.type
_entity.pdbx_description
1 polymer ?
#
loop_
_entity_poly.entity_id
_entity_poly.type
_entity_poly.pdbx_seq_one_letter_code
_entity_poly.pdbx_strand_id
1 'polypeptide(L)'
;MAAEQAVCGVEPGRPATADLTTPDGLRRSRFLHRLRVLGVPGHLRADGPTGGGDPVFTERWEPDPQGWAHRRDAALIEAGAYGARLPDAASVALAGRARDTGTDPAALAGLLFDAVLCGVSTLTGELLDTLTARLGDVPELGAVGEALATTLDLWRHDRVYGVAADPRLAGLVDAALHRALWLAEGLHGGTGVDHARLRAATAVRDALRHAAPVLTLTRPAALATATRVAADPAAPPDLRGAALGLRWSLTADGPGAESASADDPATAVSPDEVARQARALAGEPARLGDWLSGLFVLAREQLTGPALDAADDASLFDALDAIVTRLPTGDFLRGLPALRQAFGYFPPRERERIAERLLARRGRTGSARGLLRTTADPSLLARAAGLELAVTDLLTRYGLAPAPSPAALTPSRHPKTPAPPPRPRPPPRPRPPPRPRPPTSPTRASNAGA
;
A
#
# COMPACT_ATOMS: atom_id res chain seq x y z
N MET A 1 -3.90 35.10 2.73
CA MET A 1 -3.50 34.09 1.73
C MET A 1 -2.22 34.50 0.97
N ALA A 2 -2.19 35.59 0.20
CA ALA A 2 -1.01 35.98 -0.60
C ALA A 2 0.30 36.12 0.21
N ALA A 3 0.22 36.70 1.41
CA ALA A 3 1.37 36.80 2.33
C ALA A 3 1.86 35.42 2.83
N GLU A 4 0.93 34.50 3.18
CA GLU A 4 1.26 33.15 3.64
C GLU A 4 1.84 32.29 2.51
N GLN A 5 1.34 32.47 1.28
CA GLN A 5 1.84 31.83 0.06
C GLN A 5 3.29 32.24 -0.22
N ALA A 6 3.61 33.54 -0.11
CA ALA A 6 4.97 34.06 -0.28
C ALA A 6 5.92 33.50 0.79
N VAL A 7 5.50 33.46 2.05
CA VAL A 7 6.29 32.90 3.16
C VAL A 7 6.56 31.40 2.96
N CYS A 8 5.60 30.64 2.44
CA CYS A 8 5.78 29.21 2.18
C CYS A 8 6.61 28.92 0.90
N GLY A 9 6.88 29.94 0.08
CA GLY A 9 7.58 29.77 -1.21
C GLY A 9 6.82 28.88 -2.18
N VAL A 10 5.49 28.98 -2.20
CA VAL A 10 4.62 28.17 -3.07
C VAL A 10 4.09 29.04 -4.20
N GLU A 11 4.38 28.69 -5.45
CA GLU A 11 3.85 29.37 -6.63
C GLU A 11 2.84 28.48 -7.35
N PRO A 12 1.57 28.91 -7.51
CA PRO A 12 0.58 28.18 -8.29
C PRO A 12 1.08 27.88 -9.70
N GLY A 13 0.97 26.63 -10.14
CA GLY A 13 1.45 26.20 -11.46
C GLY A 13 2.92 25.80 -11.51
N ARG A 14 3.65 25.85 -10.39
CA ARG A 14 5.00 25.27 -10.25
C ARG A 14 4.97 24.04 -9.34
N PRO A 15 5.88 23.07 -9.53
CA PRO A 15 6.04 21.99 -8.56
C PRO A 15 6.55 22.54 -7.23
N ALA A 16 6.12 21.92 -6.13
CA ALA A 16 6.56 22.26 -4.78
C ALA A 16 7.03 21.00 -4.04
N THR A 17 8.04 21.16 -3.19
CA THR A 17 8.54 20.09 -2.32
C THR A 17 8.54 20.55 -0.87
N ALA A 18 8.13 19.68 0.05
CA ALA A 18 8.10 19.98 1.48
C ALA A 18 8.90 18.92 2.23
N ASP A 19 10.03 19.33 2.82
CA ASP A 19 10.78 18.49 3.75
C ASP A 19 10.19 18.63 5.15
N LEU A 20 9.46 17.61 5.57
CA LEU A 20 8.71 17.58 6.82
C LEU A 20 9.60 17.58 8.07
N THR A 21 10.90 17.32 7.92
CA THR A 21 11.86 17.42 9.04
C THR A 21 12.25 18.85 9.37
N THR A 22 11.95 19.80 8.48
CA THR A 22 12.28 21.22 8.64
C THR A 22 11.04 22.04 9.03
N PRO A 23 11.16 23.06 9.88
CA PRO A 23 10.03 23.94 10.20
C PRO A 23 9.42 24.63 8.98
N ASP A 24 10.24 25.02 8.00
CA ASP A 24 9.79 25.63 6.74
C ASP A 24 9.04 24.64 5.85
N GLY A 25 9.56 23.42 5.70
CA GLY A 25 8.88 22.39 4.92
C GLY A 25 7.57 21.94 5.58
N LEU A 26 7.52 21.83 6.90
CA LEU A 26 6.26 21.56 7.61
C LEU A 26 5.24 22.69 7.44
N ARG A 27 5.66 23.96 7.49
CA ARG A 27 4.79 25.11 7.16
C ARG A 27 4.24 25.01 5.74
N ARG A 28 5.11 24.68 4.76
CA ARG A 28 4.73 24.51 3.36
C ARG A 28 3.74 23.36 3.15
N SER A 29 3.99 22.20 3.76
CA SER A 29 3.08 21.04 3.73
C SER A 29 1.71 21.42 4.29
N ARG A 30 1.66 22.04 5.48
CA ARG A 30 0.40 22.51 6.09
C ARG A 30 -0.37 23.48 5.19
N PHE A 31 0.33 24.44 4.59
CA PHE A 31 -0.28 25.36 3.63
C PHE A 31 -0.91 24.64 2.43
N LEU A 32 -0.18 23.71 1.80
CA LEU A 32 -0.66 22.93 0.65
C LEU A 32 -1.83 22.01 1.02
N HIS A 33 -1.77 21.36 2.19
CA HIS A 33 -2.86 20.53 2.67
C HIS A 33 -4.12 21.33 2.99
N ARG A 34 -4.00 22.54 3.55
CA ARG A 34 -5.14 23.45 3.77
C ARG A 34 -5.81 23.84 2.46
N LEU A 35 -5.03 24.17 1.42
CA LEU A 35 -5.58 24.46 0.09
C LEU A 35 -6.31 23.23 -0.48
N ARG A 36 -5.71 22.03 -0.36
CA ARG A 36 -6.32 20.78 -0.83
C ARG A 36 -7.66 20.49 -0.15
N VAL A 37 -7.73 20.58 1.19
CA VAL A 37 -8.97 20.27 1.94
C VAL A 37 -10.09 21.28 1.68
N LEU A 38 -9.73 22.51 1.29
CA LEU A 38 -10.67 23.55 0.88
C LEU A 38 -11.02 23.47 -0.61
N GLY A 39 -10.49 22.49 -1.35
CA GLY A 39 -10.75 22.34 -2.78
C GLY A 39 -10.13 23.42 -3.66
N VAL A 40 -9.15 24.17 -3.16
CA VAL A 40 -8.51 25.26 -3.92
C VAL A 40 -7.52 24.67 -4.93
N PRO A 41 -7.78 24.78 -6.24
CA PRO A 41 -6.96 24.15 -7.27
C PRO A 41 -5.61 24.85 -7.46
N GLY A 42 -4.63 24.11 -7.96
CA GLY A 42 -3.30 24.64 -8.32
C GLY A 42 -2.16 23.66 -8.04
N HIS A 43 -2.31 22.77 -7.05
CA HIS A 43 -1.34 21.73 -6.73
C HIS A 43 -2.06 20.41 -6.41
N LEU A 44 -1.46 19.30 -6.85
CA LEU A 44 -1.87 17.94 -6.53
C LEU A 44 -0.71 17.22 -5.86
N ARG A 45 -0.98 16.53 -4.75
CA ARG A 45 0.04 15.72 -4.07
C ARG A 45 0.41 14.55 -4.98
N ALA A 46 1.66 14.53 -5.43
CA ALA A 46 2.20 13.47 -6.26
C ALA A 46 2.84 12.36 -5.43
N ASP A 47 3.45 12.73 -4.30
CA ASP A 47 4.22 11.81 -3.44
C ASP A 47 4.33 12.34 -2.01
N GLY A 48 4.64 11.46 -1.06
CA GLY A 48 4.92 11.80 0.33
C GLY A 48 4.73 10.60 1.25
N PRO A 49 4.87 10.79 2.57
CA PRO A 49 4.68 9.70 3.52
C PRO A 49 3.34 9.00 3.35
N THR A 50 3.40 7.68 3.29
CA THR A 50 2.29 6.72 3.23
C THR A 50 2.64 5.55 4.15
N GLY A 51 1.64 4.89 4.72
CA GLY A 51 1.88 3.79 5.65
C GLY A 51 2.64 2.60 5.13
N GLY A 52 3.16 1.82 6.08
CA GLY A 52 3.71 0.48 5.86
C GLY A 52 5.13 0.39 5.26
N GLY A 53 5.81 1.51 4.99
CA GLY A 53 7.15 1.53 4.39
C GLY A 53 8.24 2.23 5.23
N ASP A 54 9.43 2.36 4.62
CA ASP A 54 10.49 3.25 5.10
C ASP A 54 9.97 4.69 5.18
N PRO A 55 10.39 5.46 6.18
CA PRO A 55 9.84 6.78 6.41
C PRO A 55 10.24 7.73 5.26
N VAL A 56 9.25 8.12 4.46
CA VAL A 56 9.40 9.18 3.46
C VAL A 56 9.13 10.52 4.14
N PHE A 57 10.16 11.34 4.29
CA PHE A 57 10.03 12.63 4.99
C PHE A 57 9.79 13.82 4.06
N THR A 58 9.70 13.59 2.74
CA THR A 58 9.53 14.64 1.75
C THR A 58 8.23 14.44 0.99
N GLU A 59 7.40 15.49 0.93
CA GLU A 59 6.26 15.53 0.03
C GLU A 59 6.63 16.18 -1.29
N ARG A 60 6.05 15.67 -2.38
CA ARG A 60 6.16 16.27 -3.71
C ARG A 60 4.78 16.61 -4.24
N TRP A 61 4.66 17.83 -4.73
CA TRP A 61 3.43 18.40 -5.24
C TRP A 61 3.64 18.84 -6.68
N GLU A 62 2.76 18.41 -7.56
CA GLU A 62 2.77 18.77 -8.99
C GLU A 62 1.68 19.80 -9.28
N PRO A 63 1.88 20.69 -10.26
CA PRO A 63 0.84 21.63 -10.64
C PRO A 63 -0.38 20.89 -11.20
N ASP A 64 -1.58 21.40 -10.89
CA ASP A 64 -2.82 20.88 -11.47
C ASP A 64 -2.77 21.07 -13.01
N PRO A 65 -2.90 20.00 -13.82
CA PRO A 65 -2.78 20.10 -15.28
C PRO A 65 -3.98 20.77 -15.96
N GLN A 66 -5.12 20.97 -15.29
CA GLN A 66 -6.39 21.32 -15.93
C GLN A 66 -6.98 22.65 -15.46
N GLY A 67 -6.74 23.73 -16.21
CA GLY A 67 -7.52 24.96 -16.10
C GLY A 67 -7.66 25.51 -14.67
N TRP A 68 -6.64 25.33 -13.82
CA TRP A 68 -6.75 25.67 -12.41
C TRP A 68 -6.90 27.19 -12.19
N ALA A 69 -6.28 27.99 -13.05
CA ALA A 69 -6.19 29.44 -12.89
C ALA A 69 -7.56 30.11 -12.83
N HIS A 70 -8.51 29.72 -13.69
CA HIS A 70 -9.85 30.32 -13.71
C HIS A 70 -10.76 29.83 -12.58
N ARG A 71 -10.48 28.65 -11.99
CA ARG A 71 -11.26 28.09 -10.87
C ARG A 71 -10.75 28.51 -9.50
N ARG A 72 -9.47 28.92 -9.42
CA ARG A 72 -8.80 29.22 -8.16
C ARG A 72 -9.45 30.39 -7.42
N ASP A 73 -9.76 31.48 -8.12
CA ASP A 73 -10.34 32.66 -7.48
C ASP A 73 -11.75 32.38 -6.93
N ALA A 74 -12.57 31.64 -7.67
CA ALA A 74 -13.88 31.19 -7.19
C ALA A 74 -13.76 30.29 -5.95
N ALA A 75 -12.87 29.28 -5.99
CA ALA A 75 -12.64 28.39 -4.85
C ALA A 75 -12.10 29.14 -3.61
N LEU A 76 -11.32 30.21 -3.80
CA LEU A 76 -10.86 31.06 -2.71
C LEU A 76 -11.99 31.89 -2.10
N ILE A 77 -12.94 32.37 -2.91
CA ILE A 77 -14.13 33.08 -2.42
C ILE A 77 -15.00 32.12 -1.60
N GLU A 78 -15.24 30.92 -2.11
CA GLU A 78 -15.97 29.86 -1.40
C GLU A 78 -15.28 29.49 -0.08
N ALA A 79 -13.96 29.29 -0.11
CA ALA A 79 -13.17 29.02 1.09
C ALA A 79 -13.27 30.15 2.14
N GLY A 80 -13.42 31.40 1.69
CA GLY A 80 -13.63 32.56 2.56
C GLY A 80 -14.91 32.48 3.40
N ALA A 81 -15.92 31.74 2.96
CA ALA A 81 -17.15 31.51 3.74
C ALA A 81 -16.88 30.72 5.04
N TYR A 82 -15.81 29.93 5.09
CA TYR A 82 -15.41 29.17 6.27
C TYR A 82 -14.53 29.94 7.25
N GLY A 83 -13.93 31.06 6.84
CA GLY A 83 -13.13 31.90 7.73
C GLY A 83 -12.13 32.81 7.01
N ALA A 84 -11.71 33.88 7.70
CA ALA A 84 -10.78 34.88 7.16
C ALA A 84 -9.32 34.40 7.09
N ARG A 85 -8.93 33.39 7.89
CA ARG A 85 -7.60 32.79 7.88
C ARG A 85 -7.66 31.36 7.38
N LEU A 86 -6.65 30.95 6.63
CA LEU A 86 -6.58 29.63 6.00
C LEU A 86 -6.66 28.45 7.00
N PRO A 87 -6.00 28.48 8.17
CA PRO A 87 -6.15 27.42 9.17
C PRO A 87 -7.57 27.32 9.72
N ASP A 88 -8.22 28.46 9.97
CA ASP A 88 -9.58 28.52 10.52
C ASP A 88 -10.59 27.98 9.50
N ALA A 89 -10.47 28.40 8.24
CA ALA A 89 -11.31 27.91 7.14
C ALA A 89 -11.18 26.39 6.96
N ALA A 90 -9.94 25.86 6.95
CA ALA A 90 -9.70 24.43 6.85
C ALA A 90 -10.30 23.65 8.04
N SER A 91 -10.17 24.20 9.26
CA SER A 91 -10.78 23.62 10.47
C SER A 91 -12.29 23.52 10.35
N VAL A 92 -12.97 24.61 9.95
CA VAL A 92 -14.44 24.64 9.83
C VAL A 92 -14.91 23.68 8.73
N ALA A 93 -14.21 23.63 7.60
CA ALA A 93 -14.54 22.72 6.50
C ALA A 93 -14.36 21.24 6.89
N LEU A 94 -13.30 20.91 7.62
CA LEU A 94 -13.07 19.55 8.14
C LEU A 94 -14.10 19.16 9.20
N ALA A 95 -14.43 20.06 10.13
CA ALA A 95 -15.46 19.84 11.14
C ALA A 95 -16.86 19.67 10.50
N GLY A 96 -17.12 20.38 9.38
CA GLY A 96 -18.29 20.18 8.53
C GLY A 96 -18.38 18.75 8.03
N ARG A 97 -17.35 18.30 7.32
CA ARG A 97 -17.26 16.93 6.81
C ARG A 97 -17.37 15.87 7.91
N ALA A 98 -16.75 16.10 9.08
CA ALA A 98 -16.86 15.17 10.21
C ALA A 98 -18.30 15.00 10.70
N ARG A 99 -19.11 16.07 10.70
CA ARG A 99 -20.53 15.99 11.03
C ARG A 99 -21.34 15.24 9.98
N ASP A 100 -21.01 15.43 8.71
CA ASP A 100 -21.73 14.79 7.59
C ASP A 100 -21.40 13.30 7.44
N THR A 101 -20.15 12.91 7.74
CA THR A 101 -19.67 11.52 7.73
C THR A 101 -20.38 10.65 8.79
N GLY A 102 -20.89 11.25 9.86
CA GLY A 102 -21.56 10.51 10.94
C GLY A 102 -20.59 9.63 11.73
N THR A 103 -20.89 8.33 11.83
CA THR A 103 -20.20 7.38 12.72
C THR A 103 -19.23 6.42 12.02
N ASP A 104 -18.92 6.63 10.75
CA ASP A 104 -17.97 5.78 10.03
C ASP A 104 -16.53 6.00 10.55
N PRO A 105 -15.92 5.00 11.23
CA PRO A 105 -14.60 5.15 11.82
C PRO A 105 -13.48 5.29 10.78
N ALA A 106 -13.63 4.69 9.59
CA ALA A 106 -12.61 4.79 8.54
C ALA A 106 -12.57 6.22 7.97
N ALA A 107 -13.74 6.78 7.68
CA ALA A 107 -13.85 8.15 7.21
C ALA A 107 -13.44 9.17 8.29
N LEU A 108 -13.77 8.94 9.57
CA LEU A 108 -13.29 9.76 10.68
C LEU A 108 -11.76 9.69 10.85
N ALA A 109 -11.15 8.52 10.69
CA ALA A 109 -9.69 8.38 10.71
C ALA A 109 -9.03 9.13 9.55
N GLY A 110 -9.62 9.10 8.35
CA GLY A 110 -9.18 9.91 7.21
C GLY A 110 -9.25 11.43 7.50
N LEU A 111 -10.32 11.88 8.16
CA LEU A 111 -10.46 13.28 8.57
C LEU A 111 -9.46 13.66 9.67
N LEU A 112 -9.16 12.74 10.60
CA LEU A 112 -8.10 12.93 11.60
C LEU A 112 -6.74 13.13 10.91
N PHE A 113 -6.43 12.31 9.91
CA PHE A 113 -5.21 12.44 9.12
C PHE A 113 -5.14 13.80 8.40
N ASP A 114 -6.24 14.21 7.75
CA ASP A 114 -6.35 15.53 7.12
C ASP A 114 -6.16 16.68 8.12
N ALA A 115 -6.74 16.59 9.33
CA ALA A 115 -6.63 17.60 10.37
C ALA A 115 -5.19 17.75 10.88
N VAL A 116 -4.49 16.63 11.07
CA VAL A 116 -3.07 16.61 11.42
C VAL A 116 -2.22 17.28 10.34
N LEU A 117 -2.42 16.90 9.07
CA LEU A 117 -1.69 17.48 7.95
C LEU A 117 -1.96 18.98 7.78
N CYS A 118 -3.16 19.45 8.11
CA CYS A 118 -3.49 20.88 8.12
C CYS A 118 -2.97 21.62 9.36
N GLY A 119 -2.49 20.90 10.39
CA GLY A 119 -2.06 21.45 11.67
C GLY A 119 -3.22 22.07 12.47
N VAL A 120 -4.39 21.43 12.47
CA VAL A 120 -5.61 21.89 13.16
C VAL A 120 -5.77 21.12 14.49
N SER A 121 -5.00 21.51 15.50
CA SER A 121 -4.85 20.71 16.74
C SER A 121 -6.14 20.51 17.53
N THR A 122 -7.04 21.51 17.58
CA THR A 122 -8.31 21.39 18.33
C THR A 122 -9.19 20.30 17.74
N LEU A 123 -9.42 20.33 16.42
CA LEU A 123 -10.21 19.31 15.73
C LEU A 123 -9.53 17.94 15.76
N THR A 124 -8.20 17.88 15.66
CA THR A 124 -7.45 16.63 15.87
C THR A 124 -7.80 15.99 17.21
N GLY A 125 -7.83 16.78 18.29
CA GLY A 125 -8.21 16.30 19.62
C GLY A 125 -9.64 15.77 19.69
N GLU A 126 -10.61 16.53 19.16
CA GLU A 126 -12.03 16.13 19.13
C GLU A 126 -12.24 14.83 18.33
N LEU A 127 -11.55 14.67 17.20
CA LEU A 127 -11.62 13.47 16.37
C LEU A 127 -10.98 12.26 17.06
N LEU A 128 -9.86 12.44 17.77
CA LEU A 128 -9.23 11.38 18.56
C LEU A 128 -10.16 10.89 19.67
N ASP A 129 -10.76 11.82 20.41
CA ASP A 129 -11.67 11.49 21.52
C ASP A 129 -12.93 10.77 20.98
N THR A 130 -13.46 11.24 19.84
CA THR A 130 -14.61 10.61 19.17
C THR A 130 -14.29 9.20 18.68
N LEU A 131 -13.16 9.01 17.99
CA LEU A 131 -12.74 7.69 17.51
C LEU A 131 -12.53 6.73 18.68
N THR A 132 -11.84 7.17 19.73
CA THR A 132 -11.59 6.36 20.94
C THR A 132 -12.90 5.92 21.60
N ALA A 133 -13.87 6.83 21.72
CA ALA A 133 -15.17 6.52 22.33
C ALA A 133 -16.04 5.56 21.50
N ARG A 134 -15.84 5.48 20.18
CA ARG A 134 -16.72 4.73 19.27
C ARG A 134 -16.13 3.43 18.77
N LEU A 135 -14.82 3.29 18.77
CA LEU A 135 -14.12 2.15 18.17
C LEU A 135 -14.60 0.80 18.69
N GLY A 136 -14.92 0.71 19.99
CA GLY A 136 -15.41 -0.52 20.62
C GLY A 136 -16.74 -1.03 20.04
N ASP A 137 -17.57 -0.13 19.51
CA ASP A 137 -18.89 -0.44 18.96
C ASP A 137 -18.85 -0.78 17.45
N VAL A 138 -17.72 -0.58 16.79
CA VAL A 138 -17.58 -0.80 15.34
C VAL A 138 -17.67 -2.30 15.04
N PRO A 139 -18.65 -2.78 14.25
CA PRO A 139 -18.83 -4.20 14.00
C PRO A 139 -17.98 -4.72 12.84
N GLU A 140 -17.49 -3.84 11.96
CA GLU A 140 -16.80 -4.22 10.74
C GLU A 140 -15.28 -4.23 10.91
N LEU A 141 -14.66 -5.39 10.69
CA LEU A 141 -13.20 -5.55 10.79
C LEU A 141 -12.45 -4.64 9.81
N GLY A 142 -12.96 -4.48 8.59
CA GLY A 142 -12.35 -3.62 7.57
C GLY A 142 -12.22 -2.17 8.04
N ALA A 143 -13.30 -1.61 8.60
CA ALA A 143 -13.34 -0.23 9.06
C ALA A 143 -12.42 0.01 10.27
N VAL A 144 -12.36 -0.95 11.21
CA VAL A 144 -11.38 -0.93 12.31
C VAL A 144 -9.95 -1.00 11.79
N GLY A 145 -9.70 -1.84 10.77
CA GLY A 145 -8.40 -1.97 10.13
C GLY A 145 -7.91 -0.68 9.48
N GLU A 146 -8.79 0.04 8.79
CA GLU A 146 -8.47 1.33 8.17
C GLU A 146 -8.18 2.42 9.23
N ALA A 147 -8.94 2.42 10.33
CA ALA A 147 -8.66 3.28 11.47
C ALA A 147 -7.30 2.93 12.12
N LEU A 148 -6.99 1.64 12.30
CA LEU A 148 -5.71 1.18 12.83
C LEU A 148 -4.54 1.59 11.93
N ALA A 149 -4.63 1.35 10.62
CA ALA A 149 -3.58 1.71 9.66
C ALA A 149 -3.30 3.22 9.71
N THR A 150 -4.36 4.03 9.67
CA THR A 150 -4.25 5.49 9.66
C THR A 150 -3.66 6.03 10.96
N THR A 151 -4.10 5.52 12.10
CA THR A 151 -3.61 5.96 13.41
C THR A 151 -2.20 5.47 13.68
N LEU A 152 -1.84 4.26 13.22
CA LEU A 152 -0.47 3.75 13.26
C LEU A 152 0.47 4.64 12.44
N ASP A 153 0.07 5.07 11.25
CA ASP A 153 0.88 5.96 10.41
C ASP A 153 1.12 7.32 11.07
N LEU A 154 0.07 7.89 11.66
CA LEU A 154 0.18 9.13 12.42
C LEU A 154 1.09 8.98 13.64
N TRP A 155 0.98 7.87 14.37
CA TRP A 155 1.81 7.59 15.53
C TRP A 155 3.28 7.34 15.16
N ARG A 156 3.56 6.56 14.11
CA ARG A 156 4.92 6.28 13.64
C ARG A 156 5.66 7.52 13.12
N HIS A 157 4.90 8.49 12.62
CA HIS A 157 5.42 9.71 12.01
C HIS A 157 5.00 10.97 12.80
N ASP A 158 4.71 10.82 14.09
CA ASP A 158 4.22 11.87 14.97
C ASP A 158 5.15 13.11 15.00
N ARG A 159 6.45 12.87 15.06
CA ARG A 159 7.51 13.89 15.01
C ARG A 159 7.56 14.63 13.67
N VAL A 160 7.25 13.92 12.59
CA VAL A 160 7.28 14.46 11.22
C VAL A 160 6.10 15.41 10.99
N TYR A 161 4.93 15.09 11.55
CA TYR A 161 3.73 15.92 11.41
C TYR A 161 3.57 16.99 12.50
N GLY A 162 4.43 16.96 13.52
CA GLY A 162 4.39 17.89 14.64
C GLY A 162 3.25 17.58 15.63
N VAL A 163 2.87 16.31 15.75
CA VAL A 163 1.90 15.77 16.73
C VAL A 163 2.61 14.86 17.74
N ALA A 164 3.91 15.11 17.96
CA ALA A 164 4.79 14.21 18.69
C ALA A 164 4.25 13.86 20.08
N ALA A 165 4.19 12.56 20.38
CA ALA A 165 3.88 11.98 21.68
C ALA A 165 2.48 12.29 22.27
N ASP A 166 1.44 12.50 21.45
CA ASP A 166 0.07 12.50 21.99
C ASP A 166 -0.32 11.09 22.49
N PRO A 167 -0.54 10.88 23.81
CA PRO A 167 -0.86 9.57 24.36
C PRO A 167 -2.18 9.00 23.82
N ARG A 168 -3.08 9.85 23.31
CA ARG A 168 -4.36 9.41 22.72
C ARG A 168 -4.15 8.66 21.41
N LEU A 169 -3.15 9.03 20.60
CA LEU A 169 -2.80 8.28 19.38
C LEU A 169 -2.31 6.87 19.74
N ALA A 170 -1.44 6.77 20.75
CA ALA A 170 -0.95 5.48 21.24
C ALA A 170 -2.09 4.60 21.78
N GLY A 171 -2.97 5.17 22.62
CA GLY A 171 -4.13 4.46 23.16
C GLY A 171 -5.12 4.02 22.07
N LEU A 172 -5.30 4.82 21.03
CA LEU A 172 -6.18 4.47 19.91
C LEU A 172 -5.60 3.33 19.06
N VAL A 173 -4.28 3.31 18.83
CA VAL A 173 -3.60 2.19 18.15
C VAL A 173 -3.79 0.89 18.94
N ASP A 174 -3.59 0.93 20.26
CA ASP A 174 -3.80 -0.24 21.13
C ASP A 174 -5.25 -0.73 21.10
N ALA A 175 -6.22 0.17 21.28
CA ALA A 175 -7.64 -0.16 21.24
C ALA A 175 -8.07 -0.74 19.87
N ALA A 176 -7.55 -0.19 18.77
CA ALA A 176 -7.87 -0.66 17.42
C ALA A 176 -7.29 -2.05 17.15
N LEU A 177 -6.08 -2.34 17.63
CA LEU A 177 -5.48 -3.67 17.56
C LEU A 177 -6.34 -4.70 18.31
N HIS A 178 -6.71 -4.42 19.56
CA HIS A 178 -7.57 -5.29 20.36
C HIS A 178 -8.90 -5.56 19.67
N ARG A 179 -9.56 -4.51 19.18
CA ARG A 179 -10.85 -4.64 18.49
C ARG A 179 -10.73 -5.45 17.21
N ALA A 180 -9.68 -5.23 16.42
CA ALA A 180 -9.44 -5.97 15.18
C ALA A 180 -9.23 -7.47 15.44
N LEU A 181 -8.45 -7.83 16.45
CA LEU A 181 -8.22 -9.23 16.83
C LEU A 181 -9.50 -9.88 17.37
N TRP A 182 -10.26 -9.19 18.21
CA TRP A 182 -11.55 -9.67 18.71
C TRP A 182 -12.55 -9.93 17.59
N LEU A 183 -12.67 -8.99 16.64
CA LEU A 183 -13.54 -9.14 15.48
C LEU A 183 -13.08 -10.29 14.58
N ALA A 184 -11.78 -10.39 14.31
CA ALA A 184 -11.22 -11.47 13.51
C ALA A 184 -11.52 -12.85 14.11
N GLU A 185 -11.48 -12.98 15.44
CA GLU A 185 -11.78 -14.24 16.13
C GLU A 185 -13.27 -14.61 16.08
N GLY A 186 -14.18 -13.64 16.04
CA GLY A 186 -15.62 -13.87 15.97
C GLY A 186 -16.21 -14.02 14.55
N LEU A 187 -15.41 -13.87 13.50
CA LEU A 187 -15.88 -13.92 12.12
C LEU A 187 -16.04 -15.35 11.62
N HIS A 188 -17.23 -15.67 11.13
CA HIS A 188 -17.57 -16.98 10.58
C HIS A 188 -18.21 -16.85 9.19
N GLY A 189 -18.01 -17.85 8.34
CA GLY A 189 -18.56 -17.96 6.99
C GLY A 189 -17.81 -17.15 5.93
N GLY A 190 -18.47 -16.86 4.83
CA GLY A 190 -17.93 -16.07 3.72
C GLY A 190 -17.21 -16.90 2.65
N THR A 191 -17.29 -16.42 1.42
CA THR A 191 -16.56 -16.92 0.24
C THR A 191 -15.99 -15.73 -0.52
N GLY A 192 -14.86 -15.93 -1.20
CA GLY A 192 -14.17 -14.84 -1.85
C GLY A 192 -13.33 -14.03 -0.86
N VAL A 193 -12.40 -13.28 -1.43
CA VAL A 193 -11.48 -12.43 -0.68
C VAL A 193 -12.15 -11.10 -0.34
N ASP A 194 -12.11 -10.74 0.95
CA ASP A 194 -12.46 -9.40 1.40
C ASP A 194 -11.18 -8.58 1.57
N HIS A 195 -10.97 -7.62 0.67
CA HIS A 195 -9.79 -6.78 0.69
C HIS A 195 -9.71 -5.88 1.93
N ALA A 196 -10.84 -5.44 2.49
CA ALA A 196 -10.84 -4.60 3.69
C ALA A 196 -10.39 -5.42 4.91
N ARG A 197 -10.87 -6.67 5.00
CA ARG A 197 -10.41 -7.65 6.01
C ARG A 197 -8.91 -7.94 5.89
N LEU A 198 -8.39 -8.15 4.68
CA LEU A 198 -6.96 -8.39 4.49
C LEU A 198 -6.09 -7.15 4.79
N ARG A 199 -6.58 -5.94 4.49
CA ARG A 199 -5.93 -4.68 4.93
C ARG A 199 -5.91 -4.57 6.45
N ALA A 200 -6.99 -4.94 7.13
CA ALA A 200 -7.04 -4.97 8.59
C ALA A 200 -6.00 -5.93 9.19
N ALA A 201 -5.90 -7.14 8.65
CA ALA A 201 -4.86 -8.10 9.08
C ALA A 201 -3.43 -7.57 8.85
N THR A 202 -3.23 -6.80 7.78
CA THR A 202 -1.95 -6.12 7.50
C THR A 202 -1.66 -5.04 8.53
N ALA A 203 -2.65 -4.20 8.85
CA ALA A 203 -2.51 -3.17 9.88
C ALA A 203 -2.20 -3.77 11.26
N VAL A 204 -2.82 -4.91 11.61
CA VAL A 204 -2.52 -5.67 12.84
C VAL A 204 -1.06 -6.14 12.86
N ARG A 205 -0.57 -6.74 11.77
CA ARG A 205 0.84 -7.15 11.66
C ARG A 205 1.79 -5.98 11.86
N ASP A 206 1.53 -4.88 11.16
CA ASP A 206 2.42 -3.73 11.15
C ASP A 206 2.41 -3.01 12.52
N ALA A 207 1.26 -2.97 13.21
CA ALA A 207 1.17 -2.50 14.59
C ALA A 207 2.00 -3.38 15.55
N LEU A 208 1.89 -4.72 15.44
CA LEU A 208 2.68 -5.66 16.25
C LEU A 208 4.19 -5.62 15.96
N ARG A 209 4.60 -5.15 14.78
CA ARG A 209 6.01 -4.95 14.42
C ARG A 209 6.55 -3.61 14.89
N HIS A 210 5.78 -2.53 14.72
CA HIS A 210 6.30 -1.17 14.82
C HIS A 210 5.82 -0.41 16.07
N ALA A 211 4.71 -0.82 16.68
CA ALA A 211 4.11 -0.13 17.82
C ALA A 211 4.18 -0.95 19.12
N ALA A 212 4.99 -2.02 19.18
CA ALA A 212 5.11 -2.88 20.37
C ALA A 212 5.24 -2.15 21.72
N PRO A 213 5.96 -1.01 21.86
CA PRO A 213 6.06 -0.30 23.14
C PRO A 213 4.76 0.31 23.67
N VAL A 214 3.75 0.52 22.82
CA VAL A 214 2.47 1.15 23.20
C VAL A 214 1.31 0.17 23.27
N LEU A 215 1.54 -1.11 22.95
CA LEU A 215 0.51 -2.14 22.94
C LEU A 215 0.39 -2.82 24.31
N THR A 216 -0.83 -2.95 24.81
CA THR A 216 -1.15 -3.76 25.99
C THR A 216 -1.32 -5.23 25.61
N LEU A 217 -1.79 -5.52 24.39
CA LEU A 217 -1.85 -6.88 23.86
C LEU A 217 -0.46 -7.35 23.43
N THR A 218 0.03 -8.41 24.07
CA THR A 218 1.38 -8.93 23.79
C THR A 218 1.43 -9.70 22.47
N ARG A 219 2.60 -9.71 21.81
CA ARG A 219 2.80 -10.50 20.59
C ARG A 219 2.39 -11.98 20.76
N PRO A 220 2.72 -12.69 21.87
CA PRO A 220 2.22 -14.05 22.10
C PRO A 220 0.69 -14.17 22.13
N ALA A 221 -0.03 -13.21 22.74
CA ALA A 221 -1.49 -13.22 22.76
C ALA A 221 -2.10 -13.02 21.36
N ALA A 222 -1.50 -12.15 20.54
CA ALA A 222 -1.90 -11.98 19.14
C ALA A 222 -1.68 -13.27 18.34
N LEU A 223 -0.53 -13.93 18.53
CA LEU A 223 -0.22 -15.20 17.88
C LEU A 223 -1.18 -16.31 18.30
N ALA A 224 -1.55 -16.40 19.59
CA ALA A 224 -2.53 -17.37 20.07
C ALA A 224 -3.91 -17.16 19.41
N THR A 225 -4.33 -15.91 19.24
CA THR A 225 -5.58 -15.57 18.54
C THR A 225 -5.50 -15.96 17.07
N ALA A 226 -4.40 -15.62 16.39
CA ALA A 226 -4.17 -16.02 15.01
C ALA A 226 -4.12 -17.55 14.83
N THR A 227 -3.61 -18.30 15.81
CA THR A 227 -3.63 -19.77 15.80
C THR A 227 -5.06 -20.30 15.82
N ARG A 228 -5.92 -19.76 16.70
CA ARG A 228 -7.34 -20.16 16.77
C ARG A 228 -8.07 -19.84 15.46
N VAL A 229 -7.89 -18.62 14.93
CA VAL A 229 -8.51 -18.21 13.65
C VAL A 229 -8.04 -19.07 12.48
N ALA A 230 -6.74 -19.37 12.36
CA ALA A 230 -6.24 -20.21 11.26
C ALA A 230 -6.80 -21.65 11.31
N ALA A 231 -6.97 -22.18 12.53
CA ALA A 231 -7.46 -23.53 12.77
C ALA A 231 -9.00 -23.66 12.66
N ASP A 232 -9.75 -22.57 12.82
CA ASP A 232 -11.21 -22.61 12.78
C ASP A 232 -11.74 -22.88 11.35
N PRO A 233 -12.41 -24.02 11.09
CA PRO A 233 -12.98 -24.31 9.78
C PRO A 233 -14.17 -23.41 9.41
N ALA A 234 -14.81 -22.78 10.41
CA ALA A 234 -15.93 -21.88 10.20
C ALA A 234 -15.47 -20.46 9.85
N ALA A 235 -14.23 -20.07 10.11
CA ALA A 235 -13.68 -18.78 9.70
C ALA A 235 -13.54 -18.65 8.16
N PRO A 236 -13.68 -17.43 7.60
CA PRO A 236 -13.46 -17.17 6.17
C PRO A 236 -12.10 -17.69 5.67
N PRO A 237 -12.00 -18.36 4.51
CA PRO A 237 -10.73 -18.93 4.03
C PRO A 237 -9.59 -17.93 3.92
N ASP A 238 -9.86 -16.72 3.41
CA ASP A 238 -8.87 -15.64 3.31
C ASP A 238 -8.41 -15.14 4.70
N LEU A 239 -9.31 -15.06 5.68
CA LEU A 239 -8.95 -14.70 7.05
C LEU A 239 -8.08 -15.78 7.70
N ARG A 240 -8.40 -17.06 7.48
CA ARG A 240 -7.58 -18.18 7.97
C ARG A 240 -6.18 -18.15 7.38
N GLY A 241 -6.08 -17.89 6.08
CA GLY A 241 -4.81 -17.70 5.39
C GLY A 241 -4.03 -16.51 5.94
N ALA A 242 -4.71 -15.37 6.15
CA ALA A 242 -4.11 -14.18 6.75
C ALA A 242 -3.63 -14.44 8.17
N ALA A 243 -4.39 -15.13 9.01
CA ALA A 243 -3.98 -15.47 10.37
C ALA A 243 -2.74 -16.38 10.39
N LEU A 244 -2.65 -17.36 9.49
CA LEU A 244 -1.43 -18.16 9.31
C LEU A 244 -0.25 -17.31 8.81
N GLY A 245 -0.49 -16.41 7.86
CA GLY A 245 0.52 -15.48 7.36
C GLY A 245 1.01 -14.51 8.42
N LEU A 246 0.12 -14.02 9.30
CA LEU A 246 0.47 -13.18 10.44
C LEU A 246 1.45 -13.93 11.36
N ARG A 247 1.12 -15.16 11.74
CA ARG A 247 2.00 -16.02 12.55
C ARG A 247 3.36 -16.17 11.89
N TRP A 248 3.38 -16.59 10.63
CA TRP A 248 4.64 -16.84 9.90
C TRP A 248 5.50 -15.58 9.81
N SER A 249 4.89 -14.45 9.47
CA SER A 249 5.59 -13.17 9.32
C SER A 249 6.20 -12.66 10.64
N LEU A 250 5.49 -12.82 11.76
CA LEU A 250 5.95 -12.33 13.07
C LEU A 250 6.96 -13.26 13.74
N THR A 251 6.95 -14.56 13.42
CA THR A 251 7.96 -15.51 13.91
C THR A 251 9.26 -15.45 13.10
N ALA A 252 9.18 -15.09 11.82
CA ALA A 252 10.36 -14.94 10.96
C ALA A 252 11.19 -13.68 11.31
N ASP A 253 10.56 -12.60 11.76
CA ASP A 253 11.21 -11.30 12.02
C ASP A 253 11.61 -11.06 13.49
N GLY A 254 11.51 -12.05 14.37
CA GLY A 254 11.74 -11.85 15.81
C GLY A 254 13.22 -11.58 16.15
N PRO A 255 13.54 -10.68 17.10
CA PRO A 255 14.91 -10.46 17.63
C PRO A 255 15.46 -11.64 18.46
N GLY A 256 14.93 -12.84 18.23
CA GLY A 256 15.26 -14.09 18.86
C GLY A 256 15.38 -15.24 17.85
N ALA A 257 15.63 -14.98 16.56
CA ALA A 257 16.02 -16.07 15.65
C ALA A 257 17.25 -16.85 16.16
N GLU A 258 18.08 -16.22 17.01
CA GLU A 258 19.25 -16.83 17.68
C GLU A 258 19.08 -17.04 19.20
N SER A 259 17.96 -16.59 19.81
CA SER A 259 17.76 -16.61 21.28
C SER A 259 16.32 -16.88 21.73
N ALA A 260 15.41 -17.22 20.82
CA ALA A 260 14.22 -17.96 21.21
C ALA A 260 14.72 -19.28 21.78
N SER A 261 14.57 -19.46 23.09
CA SER A 261 14.65 -20.79 23.69
C SER A 261 13.86 -21.73 22.80
N ALA A 262 14.51 -22.81 22.36
CA ALA A 262 13.99 -23.82 21.45
C ALA A 262 12.76 -24.60 22.00
N ASP A 263 12.06 -24.07 22.99
CA ASP A 263 11.17 -24.79 23.90
C ASP A 263 9.68 -24.46 23.74
N ASP A 264 9.26 -23.59 22.80
CA ASP A 264 7.84 -23.54 22.38
C ASP A 264 7.65 -23.76 20.86
N PRO A 265 7.81 -25.01 20.40
CA PRO A 265 7.60 -25.39 19.00
C PRO A 265 6.16 -25.18 18.51
N ALA A 266 5.19 -24.86 19.38
CA ALA A 266 3.81 -24.62 18.98
C ALA A 266 3.60 -23.26 18.28
N THR A 267 4.54 -22.32 18.42
CA THR A 267 4.36 -20.95 17.91
C THR A 267 4.96 -20.73 16.52
N ALA A 268 6.02 -21.45 16.16
CA ALA A 268 6.71 -21.30 14.89
C ALA A 268 5.91 -21.95 13.74
N VAL A 269 5.67 -21.19 12.66
CA VAL A 269 5.03 -21.73 11.46
C VAL A 269 6.08 -22.41 10.60
N SER A 270 5.97 -23.73 10.43
CA SER A 270 6.81 -24.47 9.49
C SER A 270 6.22 -24.45 8.08
N PRO A 271 7.05 -24.47 7.01
CA PRO A 271 6.56 -24.65 5.65
C PRO A 271 5.66 -25.89 5.47
N ASP A 272 5.93 -26.96 6.22
CA ASP A 272 5.11 -28.17 6.25
C ASP A 272 3.70 -27.95 6.81
N GLU A 273 3.55 -27.11 7.84
CA GLU A 273 2.24 -26.72 8.37
C GLU A 273 1.41 -26.07 7.27
N VAL A 274 2.01 -25.14 6.55
CA VAL A 274 1.36 -24.40 5.46
C VAL A 274 1.02 -25.33 4.30
N ALA A 275 1.95 -26.20 3.90
CA ALA A 275 1.73 -27.19 2.85
C ALA A 275 0.60 -28.18 3.22
N ARG A 276 0.53 -28.63 4.48
CA ARG A 276 -0.54 -29.49 4.99
C ARG A 276 -1.90 -28.79 4.91
N GLN A 277 -1.99 -27.52 5.33
CA GLN A 277 -3.24 -26.76 5.23
C GLN A 277 -3.65 -26.53 3.76
N ALA A 278 -2.70 -26.22 2.87
CA ALA A 278 -2.97 -26.08 1.44
C ALA A 278 -3.50 -27.40 0.82
N ARG A 279 -2.92 -28.54 1.18
CA ARG A 279 -3.38 -29.87 0.73
C ARG A 279 -4.80 -30.17 1.21
N ALA A 280 -5.18 -29.74 2.42
CA ALA A 280 -6.54 -29.91 2.93
C ALA A 280 -7.59 -29.14 2.09
N LEU A 281 -7.19 -28.05 1.43
CA LEU A 281 -8.04 -27.26 0.54
C LEU A 281 -7.93 -27.64 -0.94
N ALA A 282 -7.11 -28.64 -1.29
CA ALA A 282 -6.85 -29.01 -2.68
C ALA A 282 -8.11 -29.46 -3.46
N GLY A 283 -9.12 -29.99 -2.76
CA GLY A 283 -10.41 -30.36 -3.36
C GLY A 283 -11.35 -29.17 -3.63
N GLU A 284 -11.02 -27.97 -3.13
CA GLU A 284 -11.84 -26.77 -3.25
C GLU A 284 -11.00 -25.59 -3.79
N PRO A 285 -10.63 -25.58 -5.09
CA PRO A 285 -9.65 -24.65 -5.65
C PRO A 285 -9.96 -23.17 -5.46
N ALA A 286 -11.24 -22.79 -5.44
CA ALA A 286 -11.66 -21.43 -5.15
C ALA A 286 -11.29 -21.02 -3.71
N ARG A 287 -11.61 -21.87 -2.72
CA ARG A 287 -11.26 -21.62 -1.31
C ARG A 287 -9.76 -21.69 -1.07
N LEU A 288 -9.05 -22.55 -1.78
CA LEU A 288 -7.58 -22.55 -1.77
C LEU A 288 -7.05 -21.19 -2.26
N GLY A 289 -7.58 -20.64 -3.35
CA GLY A 289 -7.20 -19.32 -3.84
C GLY A 289 -7.50 -18.19 -2.85
N ASP A 290 -8.66 -18.20 -2.21
CA ASP A 290 -9.02 -17.22 -1.18
C ASP A 290 -8.06 -17.31 0.03
N TRP A 291 -7.80 -18.53 0.50
CA TRP A 291 -6.85 -18.79 1.58
C TRP A 291 -5.41 -18.36 1.23
N LEU A 292 -4.95 -18.67 0.02
CA LEU A 292 -3.64 -18.23 -0.47
C LEU A 292 -3.54 -16.71 -0.55
N SER A 293 -4.63 -16.02 -0.93
CA SER A 293 -4.68 -14.56 -0.97
C SER A 293 -4.40 -13.95 0.41
N GLY A 294 -5.03 -14.48 1.46
CA GLY A 294 -4.76 -14.05 2.82
C GLY A 294 -3.33 -14.33 3.28
N LEU A 295 -2.84 -15.55 3.02
CA LEU A 295 -1.48 -15.95 3.36
C LEU A 295 -0.44 -15.05 2.68
N PHE A 296 -0.58 -14.81 1.38
CA PHE A 296 0.38 -14.06 0.59
C PHE A 296 0.40 -12.57 0.94
N VAL A 297 -0.75 -11.99 1.31
CA VAL A 297 -0.79 -10.59 1.80
C VAL A 297 0.13 -10.39 3.00
N LEU A 298 0.20 -11.35 3.93
CA LEU A 298 1.01 -11.20 5.12
C LEU A 298 2.40 -11.85 5.07
N ALA A 299 2.57 -12.91 4.28
CA ALA A 299 3.77 -13.75 4.30
C ALA A 299 4.44 -13.99 2.94
N ARG A 300 4.23 -13.11 1.93
CA ARG A 300 4.87 -13.27 0.61
C ARG A 300 6.40 -13.35 0.67
N GLU A 301 7.02 -12.63 1.60
CA GLU A 301 8.48 -12.55 1.71
C GLU A 301 9.05 -13.86 2.24
N GLN A 302 8.33 -14.51 3.16
CA GLN A 302 8.69 -15.83 3.67
C GLN A 302 8.61 -16.87 2.55
N LEU A 303 7.64 -16.75 1.65
CA LEU A 303 7.54 -17.56 0.44
C LEU A 303 8.61 -17.26 -0.60
N THR A 304 9.03 -16.00 -0.77
CA THR A 304 9.93 -15.57 -1.86
C THR A 304 11.39 -15.34 -1.46
N GLY A 305 11.69 -15.54 -0.17
CA GLY A 305 13.02 -15.52 0.43
C GLY A 305 13.55 -16.92 0.74
N PRO A 306 14.11 -17.19 1.93
CA PRO A 306 14.83 -18.43 2.24
C PRO A 306 14.05 -19.73 1.98
N ALA A 307 12.71 -19.71 2.11
CA ALA A 307 11.89 -20.90 1.90
C ALA A 307 11.74 -21.28 0.42
N LEU A 308 11.98 -20.34 -0.52
CA LEU A 308 12.02 -20.63 -1.96
C LEU A 308 13.36 -21.25 -2.37
N ASP A 309 14.44 -20.86 -1.69
CA ASP A 309 15.81 -21.30 -1.95
C ASP A 309 16.19 -22.59 -1.19
N ALA A 310 15.36 -23.01 -0.24
CA ALA A 310 15.52 -24.28 0.46
C ALA A 310 15.53 -25.45 -0.54
N ALA A 311 16.61 -26.23 -0.51
CA ALA A 311 16.87 -27.31 -1.47
C ALA A 311 16.02 -28.57 -1.24
N ASP A 312 15.24 -28.62 -0.17
CA ASP A 312 14.47 -29.81 0.21
C ASP A 312 13.18 -29.95 -0.64
N ASP A 313 12.94 -31.16 -1.14
CA ASP A 313 11.77 -31.60 -1.93
C ASP A 313 10.41 -31.47 -1.19
N ALA A 314 10.41 -30.93 0.03
CA ALA A 314 9.25 -30.65 0.87
C ALA A 314 8.88 -29.16 0.93
N SER A 315 9.40 -28.33 0.01
CA SER A 315 9.07 -26.90 0.00
C SER A 315 7.57 -26.65 -0.19
N LEU A 316 7.05 -25.57 0.41
CA LEU A 316 5.67 -25.11 0.17
C LEU A 316 5.39 -24.91 -1.32
N PHE A 317 6.40 -24.44 -2.06
CA PHE A 317 6.32 -24.30 -3.51
C PHE A 317 6.01 -25.64 -4.20
N ASP A 318 6.69 -26.73 -3.83
CA ASP A 318 6.48 -28.05 -4.41
C ASP A 318 5.10 -28.62 -4.08
N ALA A 319 4.61 -28.37 -2.86
CA ALA A 319 3.25 -28.72 -2.47
C ALA A 319 2.21 -27.99 -3.33
N LEU A 320 2.39 -26.68 -3.57
CA LEU A 320 1.48 -25.90 -4.41
C LEU A 320 1.55 -26.32 -5.89
N ASP A 321 2.73 -26.54 -6.46
CA ASP A 321 2.89 -27.05 -7.82
C ASP A 321 2.22 -28.43 -7.98
N ALA A 322 2.39 -29.32 -7.01
CA ALA A 322 1.75 -30.64 -7.01
C ALA A 322 0.22 -30.56 -6.91
N ILE A 323 -0.32 -29.68 -6.06
CA ILE A 323 -1.76 -29.44 -5.94
C ILE A 323 -2.30 -28.97 -7.29
N VAL A 324 -1.74 -27.88 -7.83
CA VAL A 324 -2.23 -27.26 -9.06
C VAL A 324 -2.12 -28.21 -10.26
N THR A 325 -1.03 -28.98 -10.37
CA THR A 325 -0.81 -29.92 -11.49
C THR A 325 -1.75 -31.12 -11.43
N ARG A 326 -2.25 -31.49 -10.24
CA ARG A 326 -3.18 -32.62 -10.06
C ARG A 326 -4.66 -32.22 -10.15
N LEU A 327 -4.97 -30.93 -10.25
CA LEU A 327 -6.36 -30.48 -10.39
C LEU A 327 -6.97 -30.96 -11.71
N PRO A 328 -8.16 -31.59 -11.69
CA PRO A 328 -8.93 -31.83 -12.89
C PRO A 328 -9.20 -30.53 -13.64
N THR A 329 -9.26 -30.58 -14.99
CA THR A 329 -9.43 -29.38 -15.82
C THR A 329 -10.63 -28.52 -15.42
N GLY A 330 -11.77 -29.15 -15.12
CA GLY A 330 -12.98 -28.44 -14.68
C GLY A 330 -12.81 -27.72 -13.33
N ASP A 331 -12.09 -28.34 -12.39
CA ASP A 331 -11.84 -27.78 -11.05
C ASP A 331 -10.82 -26.65 -11.12
N PHE A 332 -9.78 -26.84 -11.93
CA PHE A 332 -8.79 -25.81 -12.23
C PHE A 332 -9.45 -24.57 -12.82
N LEU A 333 -10.31 -24.72 -13.84
CA LEU A 333 -11.00 -23.58 -14.47
C LEU A 333 -11.94 -22.86 -13.49
N ARG A 334 -12.62 -23.60 -12.60
CA ARG A 334 -13.47 -23.00 -11.55
C ARG A 334 -12.66 -22.23 -10.49
N GLY A 335 -11.49 -22.75 -10.09
CA GLY A 335 -10.61 -22.09 -9.12
C GLY A 335 -9.70 -21.01 -9.70
N LEU A 336 -9.54 -20.97 -11.02
CA LEU A 336 -8.56 -20.12 -11.70
C LEU A 336 -8.67 -18.64 -11.33
N PRO A 337 -9.86 -18.02 -11.20
CA PRO A 337 -9.96 -16.61 -10.79
C PRO A 337 -9.35 -16.34 -9.41
N ALA A 338 -9.71 -17.15 -8.40
CA ALA A 338 -9.22 -17.00 -7.03
C ALA A 338 -7.71 -17.30 -6.94
N LEU A 339 -7.24 -18.34 -7.65
CA LEU A 339 -5.81 -18.65 -7.71
C LEU A 339 -5.01 -17.51 -8.38
N ARG A 340 -5.50 -16.96 -9.50
CA ARG A 340 -4.86 -15.81 -10.17
C ARG A 340 -4.84 -14.58 -9.28
N GLN A 341 -5.91 -14.36 -8.52
CA GLN A 341 -5.97 -13.27 -7.55
C GLN A 341 -4.92 -13.42 -6.46
N ALA A 342 -4.78 -14.61 -5.88
CA ALA A 342 -3.74 -14.90 -4.89
C ALA A 342 -2.34 -14.61 -5.45
N PHE A 343 -2.01 -15.16 -6.62
CA PHE A 343 -0.71 -14.89 -7.25
C PHE A 343 -0.54 -13.45 -7.77
N GLY A 344 -1.61 -12.64 -7.75
CA GLY A 344 -1.58 -11.21 -8.05
C GLY A 344 -0.87 -10.36 -7.00
N TYR A 345 -0.70 -10.86 -5.77
CA TYR A 345 0.00 -10.16 -4.68
C TYR A 345 1.53 -10.10 -4.87
N PHE A 346 2.10 -10.95 -5.74
CA PHE A 346 3.52 -10.95 -6.03
C PHE A 346 3.88 -9.88 -7.07
N PRO A 347 4.79 -8.94 -6.75
CA PRO A 347 5.36 -8.02 -7.71
C PRO A 347 6.04 -8.75 -8.89
N PRO A 348 6.25 -8.06 -10.04
CA PRO A 348 6.82 -8.69 -11.24
C PRO A 348 8.14 -9.45 -11.01
N ARG A 349 9.03 -8.93 -10.15
CA ARG A 349 10.33 -9.56 -9.83
C ARG A 349 10.16 -10.86 -9.03
N GLU A 350 9.24 -10.88 -8.06
CA GLU A 350 8.96 -12.08 -7.28
C GLU A 350 8.29 -13.16 -8.15
N ARG A 351 7.38 -12.77 -9.04
CA ARG A 351 6.79 -13.69 -10.03
C ARG A 351 7.83 -14.29 -10.96
N GLU A 352 8.85 -13.52 -11.35
CA GLU A 352 9.97 -14.00 -12.17
C GLU A 352 10.77 -15.07 -11.43
N ARG A 353 11.10 -14.85 -10.15
CA ARG A 353 11.78 -15.86 -9.30
C ARG A 353 10.98 -17.16 -9.16
N ILE A 354 9.67 -17.05 -8.90
CA ILE A 354 8.76 -18.21 -8.85
C ILE A 354 8.79 -18.98 -10.18
N ALA A 355 8.79 -18.27 -11.31
CA ALA A 355 8.86 -18.88 -12.64
C ALA A 355 10.23 -19.55 -12.93
N GLU A 356 11.34 -18.96 -12.47
CA GLU A 356 12.69 -19.56 -12.55
C GLU A 356 12.74 -20.88 -11.78
N ARG A 357 12.22 -20.92 -10.55
CA ARG A 357 12.15 -22.14 -9.73
C ARG A 357 11.30 -23.22 -10.41
N LEU A 358 10.19 -22.84 -11.03
CA LEU A 358 9.31 -23.77 -11.76
C LEU A 358 10.00 -24.40 -12.98
N LEU A 359 10.80 -23.63 -13.71
CA LEU A 359 11.59 -24.13 -14.84
C LEU A 359 12.67 -25.11 -14.38
N ALA A 360 13.42 -24.73 -13.33
CA ALA A 360 14.46 -25.56 -12.74
C ALA A 360 13.89 -26.92 -12.26
N ARG A 361 12.77 -26.91 -11.53
CA ARG A 361 12.09 -28.11 -11.04
C ARG A 361 11.67 -29.06 -12.16
N ARG A 362 11.23 -28.52 -13.30
CA ARG A 362 10.80 -29.32 -14.46
C ARG A 362 11.96 -29.71 -15.38
N GLY A 363 13.21 -29.40 -15.01
CA GLY A 363 14.39 -29.66 -15.83
C GLY A 363 14.35 -28.92 -17.17
N ARG A 364 13.61 -27.79 -17.26
CA ARG A 364 13.44 -27.04 -18.50
C ARG A 364 14.34 -25.81 -18.50
N THR A 365 15.09 -25.65 -19.58
CA THR A 365 15.81 -24.41 -19.86
C THR A 365 14.90 -23.45 -20.62
N GLY A 366 14.80 -22.20 -20.18
CA GLY A 366 13.91 -21.22 -20.79
C GLY A 366 13.91 -19.87 -20.07
N SER A 367 13.26 -18.88 -20.69
CA SER A 367 13.09 -17.57 -20.07
C SER A 367 11.91 -17.58 -19.10
N ALA A 368 12.16 -17.33 -17.81
CA ALA A 368 11.11 -17.14 -16.80
C ALA A 368 10.14 -16.01 -17.17
N ARG A 369 10.66 -14.89 -17.72
CA ARG A 369 9.81 -13.83 -18.29
C ARG A 369 8.93 -14.31 -19.44
N GLY A 370 9.38 -15.32 -20.20
CA GLY A 370 8.59 -15.95 -21.25
C GLY A 370 7.31 -16.59 -20.70
N LEU A 371 7.35 -17.19 -19.51
CA LEU A 371 6.19 -17.79 -18.84
C LEU A 371 5.20 -16.75 -18.31
N LEU A 372 5.68 -15.55 -17.98
CA LEU A 372 4.85 -14.45 -17.47
C LEU A 372 4.19 -13.63 -18.58
N ARG A 373 4.61 -13.83 -19.84
CA ARG A 373 4.03 -13.18 -21.00
C ARG A 373 2.96 -14.07 -21.61
N THR A 374 1.82 -13.46 -21.92
CA THR A 374 0.80 -14.14 -22.71
C THR A 374 1.28 -14.26 -24.16
N THR A 375 1.17 -15.45 -24.73
CA THR A 375 1.50 -15.75 -26.14
C THR A 375 0.27 -15.61 -27.06
N ALA A 376 -0.90 -15.33 -26.49
CA ALA A 376 -2.13 -15.09 -27.24
C ALA A 376 -2.01 -13.82 -28.09
N ASP A 377 -2.66 -13.85 -29.26
CA ASP A 377 -2.77 -12.71 -30.15
C ASP A 377 -3.39 -11.50 -29.42
N PRO A 378 -2.74 -10.33 -29.39
CA PRO A 378 -3.29 -9.11 -28.79
C PRO A 378 -4.69 -8.76 -29.32
N SER A 379 -4.99 -9.07 -30.58
CA SER A 379 -6.30 -8.81 -31.18
C SER A 379 -7.40 -9.67 -30.54
N LEU A 380 -7.08 -10.91 -30.20
CA LEU A 380 -7.99 -11.84 -29.52
C LEU A 380 -8.28 -11.37 -28.10
N LEU A 381 -7.25 -10.93 -27.37
CA LEU A 381 -7.41 -10.39 -26.01
C LEU A 381 -8.27 -9.12 -26.00
N ALA A 382 -8.04 -8.21 -26.95
CA ALA A 382 -8.83 -7.00 -27.09
C ALA A 382 -10.31 -7.32 -27.40
N ARG A 383 -10.56 -8.31 -28.28
CA ARG A 383 -11.92 -8.80 -28.57
C ARG A 383 -12.58 -9.44 -27.36
N ALA A 384 -11.86 -10.26 -26.59
CA ALA A 384 -12.38 -10.87 -25.37
C ALA A 384 -12.75 -9.81 -24.32
N ALA A 385 -11.88 -8.83 -24.09
CA ALA A 385 -12.18 -7.71 -23.20
C ALA A 385 -13.39 -6.89 -23.66
N GLY A 386 -13.51 -6.65 -24.98
CA GLY A 386 -14.69 -6.00 -25.55
C GLY A 386 -15.99 -6.79 -25.34
N LEU A 387 -15.93 -8.12 -25.45
CA LEU A 387 -17.07 -8.99 -25.17
C LEU A 387 -17.44 -8.97 -23.68
N GLU A 388 -16.47 -9.05 -22.78
CA GLU A 388 -16.72 -8.96 -21.33
C GLU A 388 -17.39 -7.64 -20.94
N LEU A 389 -16.91 -6.51 -21.48
CA LEU A 389 -17.54 -5.21 -21.28
C LEU A 389 -18.98 -5.18 -21.79
N ALA A 390 -19.22 -5.70 -23.01
CA ALA A 390 -20.56 -5.76 -23.59
C ALA A 390 -21.52 -6.63 -22.75
N VAL A 391 -21.03 -7.74 -22.19
CA VAL A 391 -21.81 -8.60 -21.28
C VAL A 391 -22.12 -7.87 -19.98
N THR A 392 -21.13 -7.22 -19.36
CA THR A 392 -21.32 -6.41 -18.14
C THR A 392 -22.32 -5.28 -18.35
N ASP A 393 -22.22 -4.55 -19.45
CA ASP A 393 -23.16 -3.48 -19.82
C ASP A 393 -24.58 -4.02 -19.99
N LEU A 394 -24.71 -5.20 -20.61
CA LEU A 394 -26.00 -5.86 -20.79
C LEU A 394 -26.59 -6.30 -19.44
N LEU A 395 -25.79 -6.94 -18.58
CA LEU A 395 -26.22 -7.32 -17.22
C LEU A 395 -26.65 -6.09 -16.41
N THR A 396 -25.88 -5.00 -16.48
CA THR A 396 -26.20 -3.74 -15.79
C THR A 396 -27.50 -3.12 -16.32
N ARG A 397 -27.67 -3.07 -17.64
CA ARG A 397 -28.89 -2.55 -18.29
C ARG A 397 -30.15 -3.29 -17.84
N TYR A 398 -30.05 -4.61 -17.64
CA TYR A 398 -31.19 -5.44 -17.22
C TYR A 398 -31.27 -5.64 -15.70
N GLY A 399 -30.44 -4.95 -14.91
CA GLY A 399 -30.45 -5.08 -13.44
C GLY A 399 -30.02 -6.46 -12.93
N LEU A 400 -29.30 -7.22 -13.76
CA LEU A 400 -28.76 -8.56 -13.46
C LEU A 400 -27.30 -8.50 -12.98
N ALA A 401 -26.71 -7.31 -12.94
CA ALA A 401 -25.37 -7.14 -12.37
C ALA A 401 -25.42 -7.31 -10.83
N PRO A 402 -24.49 -8.06 -10.23
CA PRO A 402 -24.35 -8.06 -8.77
C PRO A 402 -24.11 -6.62 -8.30
N ALA A 403 -24.76 -6.24 -7.20
CA ALA A 403 -24.61 -4.90 -6.63
C ALA A 403 -23.11 -4.55 -6.50
N PRO A 404 -22.67 -3.36 -6.97
CA PRO A 404 -21.27 -3.01 -6.88
C PRO A 404 -20.82 -3.03 -5.41
N SER A 405 -19.79 -3.82 -5.12
CA SER A 405 -19.08 -3.71 -3.84
C SER A 405 -18.52 -2.28 -3.74
N PRO A 406 -18.66 -1.58 -2.60
CA PRO A 406 -18.40 -0.14 -2.47
C PRO A 406 -16.94 0.29 -2.79
N ALA A 407 -16.02 -0.66 -3.01
CA ALA A 407 -14.63 -0.39 -3.39
C ALA A 407 -14.40 -0.12 -4.90
N ALA A 408 -15.39 -0.33 -5.78
CA ALA A 408 -15.18 -0.19 -7.23
C ALA A 408 -15.13 1.26 -7.75
N LEU A 409 -15.43 2.26 -6.90
CA LEU A 409 -15.33 3.68 -7.26
C LEU A 409 -13.93 4.22 -6.98
N THR A 410 -12.91 3.62 -7.60
CA THR A 410 -11.62 4.30 -7.79
C THR A 410 -11.24 4.16 -9.26
N PRO A 411 -11.16 5.25 -10.05
CA PRO A 411 -10.77 5.14 -11.44
C PRO A 411 -9.31 4.64 -11.51
N SER A 412 -9.15 3.40 -11.96
CA SER A 412 -7.86 2.83 -12.31
C SER A 412 -7.21 3.74 -13.36
N ARG A 413 -6.12 4.41 -12.98
CA ARG A 413 -5.35 5.27 -13.89
C ARG A 413 -4.99 4.46 -15.14
N HIS A 414 -5.47 4.91 -16.29
CA HIS A 414 -5.05 4.36 -17.59
C HIS A 414 -3.52 4.20 -17.65
N PRO A 415 -3.00 3.11 -18.22
CA PRO A 415 -1.58 3.03 -18.53
C PRO A 415 -1.24 4.17 -19.49
N LYS A 416 -0.23 4.99 -19.12
CA LYS A 416 0.31 6.05 -19.96
C LYS A 416 0.61 5.49 -21.36
N THR A 417 -0.02 6.07 -22.38
CA THR A 417 0.40 5.91 -23.78
C THR A 417 1.90 6.23 -23.86
N PRO A 418 2.74 5.35 -24.46
CA PRO A 418 4.16 5.64 -24.58
C PRO A 418 4.34 6.92 -25.41
N ALA A 419 5.17 7.84 -24.90
CA ALA A 419 5.50 9.07 -25.60
C ALA A 419 6.07 8.76 -27.00
N PRO A 420 5.75 9.57 -28.03
CA PRO A 420 6.34 9.38 -29.35
C PRO A 420 7.87 9.56 -29.27
N PRO A 421 8.64 8.82 -30.09
CA PRO A 421 10.10 8.88 -30.05
C PRO A 421 10.59 10.32 -30.31
N PRO A 422 11.66 10.76 -29.63
CA PRO A 422 12.21 12.09 -29.83
C PRO A 422 12.63 12.28 -31.28
N ARG A 423 12.30 13.45 -31.86
CA ARG A 423 12.71 13.83 -33.21
C ARG A 423 14.24 13.71 -33.36
N PRO A 424 14.74 13.21 -34.50
CA PRO A 424 16.17 13.09 -34.73
C PRO A 424 16.86 14.46 -34.61
N ARG A 425 17.99 14.50 -33.91
CA ARG A 425 18.79 15.71 -33.73
C ARG A 425 19.23 16.26 -35.10
N PRO A 426 19.19 17.59 -35.32
CA PRO A 426 19.74 18.17 -36.53
C PRO A 426 21.26 17.90 -36.61
N PRO A 427 21.83 17.78 -37.82
CA PRO A 427 23.24 17.46 -38.00
C PRO A 427 24.13 18.54 -37.38
N PRO A 428 25.31 18.16 -36.85
CA PRO A 428 26.24 19.10 -36.24
C PRO A 428 26.76 20.11 -37.27
N ARG A 429 26.81 21.38 -36.87
CA ARG A 429 27.40 22.46 -37.70
C ARG A 429 28.87 22.14 -38.01
N PRO A 430 29.36 22.48 -39.22
CA PRO A 430 30.75 22.24 -39.60
C PRO A 430 31.71 23.01 -38.69
N ARG A 431 32.82 22.36 -38.31
CA ARG A 431 33.86 22.95 -37.46
C ARG A 431 34.54 24.13 -38.19
N PRO A 432 34.86 25.23 -37.49
CA PRO A 432 35.64 26.31 -38.06
C PRO A 432 37.09 25.86 -38.31
N PRO A 433 37.78 26.45 -39.31
CA PRO A 433 39.14 26.05 -39.68
C PRO A 433 40.17 26.36 -38.57
N PRO A 434 41.25 25.58 -38.49
CA PRO A 434 42.26 25.75 -37.45
C PRO A 434 43.06 27.04 -37.62
N ARG A 435 43.31 27.74 -36.50
CA ARG A 435 44.15 28.95 -36.45
C ARG A 435 45.62 28.61 -36.70
N PRO A 436 46.40 29.51 -37.35
CA PRO A 436 47.80 29.26 -37.67
C PRO A 436 48.68 29.27 -36.40
N ARG A 437 49.69 28.39 -36.40
CA ARG A 437 50.69 28.25 -35.31
C ARG A 437 51.66 29.44 -35.29
N PRO A 438 52.08 29.92 -34.10
CA PRO A 438 53.10 30.95 -33.97
C PRO A 438 54.52 30.36 -34.17
N PRO A 439 55.51 31.19 -34.56
CA PRO A 439 56.85 30.74 -34.91
C PRO A 439 57.70 30.40 -33.67
N THR A 440 58.50 29.35 -33.82
CA THR A 440 59.51 28.88 -32.88
C THR A 440 60.70 29.84 -32.83
N SER A 441 61.14 30.21 -31.62
CA SER A 441 62.43 30.88 -31.37
C SER A 441 63.33 29.98 -30.50
N PRO A 442 64.66 30.14 -30.59
CA PRO A 442 65.59 29.02 -30.45
C PRO A 442 66.18 28.84 -29.06
N THR A 443 66.56 27.59 -28.84
CA THR A 443 67.37 27.00 -27.76
C THR A 443 68.61 27.84 -27.40
N ARG A 444 68.86 28.02 -26.09
CA ARG A 444 70.22 28.25 -25.57
C ARG A 444 70.46 27.42 -24.30
N ALA A 445 71.68 26.91 -24.26
CA ALA A 445 72.18 25.81 -23.44
C ALA A 445 72.43 26.15 -21.96
N SER A 446 72.36 25.08 -21.16
CA SER A 446 73.31 24.67 -20.11
C SER A 446 73.71 25.67 -19.02
N ASN A 447 73.43 25.34 -17.75
CA ASN A 447 74.52 25.08 -16.81
C ASN A 447 74.10 24.23 -15.62
N ALA A 448 75.05 23.39 -15.19
CA ALA A 448 74.96 22.45 -14.08
C ALA A 448 75.48 23.04 -12.76
N GLY A 449 75.11 22.41 -11.65
CA GLY A 449 75.90 22.33 -10.41
C GLY A 449 75.51 23.28 -9.28
N ALA A 450 74.84 22.77 -8.25
CA ALA A 450 75.43 22.29 -7.00
C ALA A 450 74.34 21.62 -6.14
#